data_AF-A0A931TGW4-F1
#
_entry.id   AF-A0A931TGW4-F1
#
_cell.length_a   1.000
_cell.length_b   1.000
_cell.length_c   1.000
_cell.angle_alpha   90.00
_cell.angle_beta   90.00
_cell.angle_gamma   90.00
#
_symmetry.space_group_name_H-M   'P 1'
#
loop_
_entity.id
_entity.type
_entity.pdbx_description
1 polymer ?
#
loop_
_entity_poly.entity_id
_entity_poly.type
_entity_poly.pdbx_seq_one_letter_code
_entity_poly.pdbx_strand_id
1 'polypeptide(L)'
;MGPLQRSPTDIGTSGRARLPHSKSNAARPRSAIDVAGRIYDVLTRRRPPRSARVVIERLGCLPDRARVLDLGAGSGRVAASVERVTGFRTTASDVDIRTSGRWRATGGAVAADGEALPFTRSSFHAVCLVYVLHHVSDPARLLAEVARVLTADGRVVLVEFDAASGLVALFRLVARLTGRRCRFFTPASLGSLLVRAGFHPDVRRLDRATFVAVGQQRAATVSGEIS
;
A
#
# COMPACT_ATOMS: atom_id res chain seq x y z
N MET A 1 57.52 -26.44 -16.72
CA MET A 1 56.66 -27.26 -15.84
C MET A 1 55.83 -26.32 -14.98
N GLY A 2 54.50 -26.49 -14.94
CA GLY A 2 53.69 -26.09 -13.78
C GLY A 2 53.71 -27.21 -12.72
N PRO A 3 52.76 -27.29 -11.76
CA PRO A 3 51.54 -26.50 -11.58
C PRO A 3 51.73 -25.51 -10.38
N LEU A 4 50.79 -25.09 -9.52
CA LEU A 4 49.38 -25.43 -9.24
C LEU A 4 48.66 -24.19 -8.63
N GLN A 5 47.34 -24.09 -8.79
CA GLN A 5 46.49 -23.04 -8.20
C GLN A 5 46.15 -23.31 -6.72
N ARG A 6 45.89 -22.25 -5.94
CA ARG A 6 44.83 -22.26 -4.92
C ARG A 6 44.12 -20.90 -4.85
N SER A 7 42.81 -20.92 -5.06
CA SER A 7 41.91 -19.84 -4.64
C SER A 7 41.63 -19.92 -3.14
N PRO A 8 41.20 -18.81 -2.53
CA PRO A 8 39.96 -18.89 -1.76
C PRO A 8 38.93 -17.86 -2.22
N THR A 9 37.72 -18.32 -2.48
CA THR A 9 36.51 -17.49 -2.51
C THR A 9 36.14 -17.09 -1.08
N ASP A 10 36.01 -15.80 -0.79
CA ASP A 10 35.38 -15.36 0.45
C ASP A 10 34.57 -14.06 0.24
N ILE A 11 33.44 -14.18 -0.49
CA ILE A 11 32.45 -13.10 -0.59
C ILE A 11 31.60 -13.15 0.67
N GLY A 12 32.02 -12.37 1.67
CA GLY A 12 31.41 -12.34 3.00
C GLY A 12 29.90 -12.08 2.98
N THR A 13 29.13 -13.12 3.27
CA THR A 13 27.68 -13.05 3.45
C THR A 13 27.31 -12.68 4.89
N SER A 14 27.56 -11.43 5.30
CA SER A 14 26.91 -10.90 6.51
C SER A 14 26.64 -9.38 6.46
N GLY A 15 25.36 -9.05 6.31
CA GLY A 15 24.87 -7.66 6.27
C GLY A 15 23.40 -7.54 6.67
N ARG A 16 22.88 -8.47 7.48
CA ARG A 16 21.54 -8.35 8.07
C ARG A 16 21.56 -7.20 9.09
N ALA A 17 21.10 -6.03 8.68
CA ALA A 17 20.83 -4.91 9.57
C ALA A 17 19.92 -5.40 10.71
N ARG A 18 20.45 -5.40 11.93
CA ARG A 18 19.78 -5.94 13.12
C ARG A 18 18.85 -4.86 13.66
N LEU A 19 17.58 -4.89 13.25
CA LEU A 19 16.59 -3.89 13.68
C LEU A 19 16.29 -3.99 15.19
N PRO A 20 16.23 -2.86 15.91
CA PRO A 20 15.93 -2.85 17.34
C PRO A 20 14.50 -3.35 17.60
N HIS A 21 14.35 -4.18 18.63
CA HIS A 21 13.04 -4.72 19.03
C HIS A 21 12.23 -3.65 19.77
N SER A 22 11.21 -3.08 19.12
CA SER A 22 10.11 -2.45 19.85
C SER A 22 9.27 -3.55 20.54
N LYS A 23 9.02 -3.38 21.84
CA LYS A 23 8.25 -4.35 22.62
C LYS A 23 6.74 -4.21 22.30
N SER A 24 6.06 -5.36 22.29
CA SER A 24 4.61 -5.57 22.06
C SER A 24 4.10 -5.38 20.62
N ASN A 25 3.68 -6.48 19.99
CA ASN A 25 2.27 -6.87 20.07
C ASN A 25 2.12 -8.39 19.84
N ALA A 26 1.18 -9.03 20.53
CA ALA A 26 0.90 -10.45 20.33
C ALA A 26 0.21 -10.69 18.97
N ALA A 27 0.27 -11.93 18.47
CA ALA A 27 -0.25 -12.29 17.15
C ALA A 27 -1.75 -11.94 17.01
N ARG A 28 -2.06 -10.91 16.21
CA ARG A 28 -3.44 -10.52 15.90
C ARG A 28 -4.06 -11.57 14.94
N PRO A 29 -5.18 -12.22 15.29
CA PRO A 29 -5.87 -13.08 14.35
C PRO A 29 -6.45 -12.25 13.19
N ARG A 30 -6.19 -12.73 11.96
CA ARG A 30 -6.66 -12.14 10.69
C ARG A 30 -8.12 -11.76 10.79
N SER A 31 -8.44 -10.53 10.41
CA SER A 31 -9.81 -10.03 10.52
C SER A 31 -10.72 -10.73 9.51
N ALA A 32 -12.01 -10.83 9.85
CA ALA A 32 -13.02 -11.28 8.89
C ALA A 32 -13.07 -10.37 7.65
N ILE A 33 -12.61 -9.13 7.74
CA ILE A 33 -12.50 -8.18 6.63
C ILE A 33 -11.26 -8.49 5.77
N ASP A 34 -10.11 -8.91 6.33
CA ASP A 34 -8.95 -9.37 5.54
C ASP A 34 -9.28 -10.65 4.75
N VAL A 35 -10.18 -11.47 5.31
CA VAL A 35 -10.70 -12.68 4.67
C VAL A 35 -11.74 -12.28 3.62
N ALA A 36 -12.67 -11.38 3.93
CA ALA A 36 -13.68 -10.91 3.00
C ALA A 36 -13.11 -10.10 1.82
N GLY A 37 -12.08 -9.28 2.03
CA GLY A 37 -11.35 -8.58 0.97
C GLY A 37 -10.59 -9.55 0.07
N ARG A 38 -9.95 -10.58 0.63
CA ARG A 38 -9.40 -11.69 -0.17
C ARG A 38 -10.47 -12.49 -0.90
N ILE A 39 -11.61 -12.74 -0.27
CA ILE A 39 -12.76 -13.41 -0.91
C ILE A 39 -13.31 -12.53 -2.03
N TYR A 40 -13.39 -11.21 -1.87
CA TYR A 40 -13.82 -10.28 -2.92
C TYR A 40 -12.83 -10.26 -4.11
N ASP A 41 -11.53 -10.20 -3.83
CA ASP A 41 -10.46 -10.30 -4.84
C ASP A 41 -10.35 -11.71 -5.50
N VAL A 42 -10.88 -12.76 -4.86
CA VAL A 42 -10.94 -14.14 -5.39
C VAL A 42 -12.23 -14.42 -6.16
N LEU A 43 -13.38 -13.98 -5.64
CA LEU A 43 -14.70 -14.08 -6.28
C LEU A 43 -14.73 -13.34 -7.62
N THR A 44 -13.99 -12.24 -7.74
CA THR A 44 -13.86 -11.50 -9.01
C THR A 44 -13.00 -12.20 -10.06
N ARG A 45 -12.34 -13.32 -9.73
CA ARG A 45 -11.67 -14.31 -10.61
C ARG A 45 -10.83 -13.77 -11.80
N ARG A 46 -10.35 -12.53 -11.76
CA ARG A 46 -9.46 -11.95 -12.80
C ARG A 46 -8.02 -11.84 -12.31
N ARG A 47 -7.07 -12.00 -13.23
CA ARG A 47 -5.64 -11.67 -13.03
C ARG A 47 -5.28 -10.50 -13.96
N PRO A 48 -4.62 -9.43 -13.46
CA PRO A 48 -4.42 -9.11 -12.04
C PRO A 48 -5.76 -8.93 -11.28
N PRO A 49 -5.77 -8.98 -9.94
CA PRO A 49 -6.93 -8.59 -9.14
C PRO A 49 -7.46 -7.23 -9.55
N ARG A 50 -8.77 -7.00 -9.46
CA ARG A 50 -9.38 -5.73 -9.89
C ARG A 50 -8.78 -4.53 -9.16
N SER A 51 -8.54 -4.68 -7.85
CA SER A 51 -7.83 -3.72 -7.01
C SER A 51 -6.44 -3.36 -7.58
N ALA A 52 -5.62 -4.37 -7.88
CA ALA A 52 -4.30 -4.17 -8.49
C ALA A 52 -4.36 -3.55 -9.90
N ARG A 53 -5.37 -3.90 -10.72
CA ARG A 53 -5.60 -3.26 -12.04
C ARG A 53 -5.88 -1.77 -11.87
N VAL A 54 -6.81 -1.41 -10.98
CA VAL A 54 -7.14 0.00 -10.67
C VAL A 54 -5.92 0.75 -10.14
N VAL A 55 -5.12 0.13 -9.28
CA VAL A 55 -3.85 0.72 -8.81
C VAL A 55 -2.94 1.03 -10.00
N ILE A 56 -2.66 0.07 -10.88
CA ILE A 56 -1.80 0.25 -12.06
C ILE A 56 -2.31 1.37 -12.97
N GLU A 57 -3.61 1.39 -13.27
CA GLU A 57 -4.25 2.44 -14.09
C GLU A 57 -4.16 3.84 -13.45
N ARG A 58 -4.04 3.94 -12.11
CA ARG A 58 -4.04 5.21 -11.36
C ARG A 58 -2.65 5.69 -10.92
N LEU A 59 -1.65 4.81 -10.92
CA LEU A 59 -0.24 5.21 -10.85
C LEU A 59 0.09 6.18 -12.00
N GLY A 60 -0.45 5.93 -13.20
CA GLY A 60 -0.26 6.77 -14.38
C GLY A 60 1.21 6.81 -14.84
N CYS A 61 1.56 7.87 -15.56
CA CYS A 61 2.95 8.10 -15.96
C CYS A 61 3.79 8.49 -14.73
N LEU A 62 4.75 7.64 -14.38
CA LEU A 62 5.82 7.89 -13.40
C LEU A 62 7.18 7.68 -14.10
N PRO A 63 8.29 8.18 -13.54
CA PRO A 63 9.62 7.98 -14.13
C PRO A 63 10.00 6.50 -14.29
N ASP A 64 10.93 6.21 -15.20
CA ASP A 64 11.46 4.87 -15.40
C ASP A 64 11.96 4.26 -14.08
N ARG A 65 11.59 3.00 -13.85
CA ARG A 65 11.89 2.25 -12.61
C ARG A 65 11.44 2.98 -11.34
N ALA A 66 10.35 3.76 -11.41
CA ALA A 66 9.77 4.46 -10.27
C ALA A 66 9.68 3.56 -9.02
N ARG A 67 10.05 4.14 -7.87
CA ARG A 67 9.91 3.50 -6.56
C ARG A 67 8.48 3.63 -6.05
N VAL A 68 7.82 2.50 -5.81
CA VAL A 68 6.44 2.41 -5.31
C VAL A 68 6.43 1.73 -3.92
N LEU A 69 5.57 2.17 -3.02
CA LEU A 69 5.31 1.49 -1.74
C LEU A 69 3.92 0.85 -1.75
N ASP A 70 3.84 -0.47 -1.55
CA ASP A 70 2.59 -1.18 -1.25
C ASP A 70 2.44 -1.22 0.27
N LEU A 71 1.62 -0.33 0.84
CA LEU A 71 1.45 -0.14 2.28
C LEU A 71 0.18 -0.86 2.76
N GLY A 72 0.35 -1.82 3.66
CA GLY A 72 -0.66 -2.84 3.96
C GLY A 72 -0.66 -3.97 2.92
N ALA A 73 0.52 -4.34 2.41
CA ALA A 73 0.68 -5.26 1.28
C ALA A 73 0.06 -6.65 1.49
N GLY A 74 -0.13 -7.09 2.74
CA GLY A 74 -0.72 -8.37 3.11
C GLY A 74 -0.05 -9.55 2.41
N SER A 75 -0.61 -10.03 1.30
CA SER A 75 0.00 -11.14 0.54
C SER A 75 1.01 -10.71 -0.54
N GLY A 76 1.25 -9.41 -0.74
CA GLY A 76 2.15 -8.87 -1.77
C GLY A 76 1.61 -8.99 -3.20
N ARG A 77 0.31 -9.31 -3.38
CA ARG A 77 -0.32 -9.50 -4.69
C ARG A 77 -0.44 -8.21 -5.51
N VAL A 78 -0.59 -7.06 -4.83
CA VAL A 78 -0.66 -5.74 -5.46
C VAL A 78 0.74 -5.35 -5.92
N ALA A 79 1.73 -5.32 -5.02
CA ALA A 79 3.15 -5.13 -5.36
C ALA A 79 3.60 -6.00 -6.56
N ALA A 80 3.47 -7.32 -6.46
CA ALA A 80 3.89 -8.24 -7.52
C ALA A 80 3.11 -8.08 -8.84
N SER A 81 2.01 -7.32 -8.85
CA SER A 81 1.28 -6.96 -10.08
C SER A 81 1.66 -5.61 -10.63
N VAL A 82 1.97 -4.62 -9.78
CA VAL A 82 2.58 -3.36 -10.20
C VAL A 82 3.90 -3.66 -10.91
N GLU A 83 4.84 -4.36 -10.26
CA GLU A 83 6.17 -4.63 -10.81
C GLU A 83 6.12 -5.33 -12.18
N ARG A 84 5.29 -6.37 -12.30
CA ARG A 84 5.17 -7.18 -13.53
C ARG A 84 4.61 -6.41 -14.73
N VAL A 85 3.75 -5.42 -14.50
CA VAL A 85 3.04 -4.69 -15.57
C VAL A 85 3.73 -3.36 -15.89
N THR A 86 4.43 -2.76 -14.92
CA THR A 86 5.02 -1.41 -15.07
C THR A 86 6.54 -1.39 -15.07
N GLY A 87 7.21 -2.46 -14.62
CA GLY A 87 8.66 -2.46 -14.40
C GLY A 87 9.12 -1.59 -13.20
N PHE A 88 8.19 -1.00 -12.44
CA PHE A 88 8.49 -0.20 -11.26
C PHE A 88 9.07 -1.05 -10.13
N ARG A 89 9.92 -0.44 -9.29
CA ARG A 89 10.53 -1.10 -8.14
C ARG A 89 9.61 -0.94 -6.92
N THR A 90 8.91 -2.00 -6.52
CA THR A 90 7.93 -1.91 -5.43
C THR A 90 8.49 -2.45 -4.12
N THR A 91 8.39 -1.68 -3.04
CA THR A 91 8.64 -2.12 -1.67
C THR A 91 7.30 -2.53 -1.04
N ALA A 92 7.24 -3.70 -0.41
CA ALA A 92 6.06 -4.14 0.32
C ALA A 92 6.21 -3.88 1.83
N SER A 93 5.18 -3.32 2.45
CA SER A 93 5.14 -2.98 3.87
C SER A 93 3.83 -3.43 4.50
N ASP A 94 3.90 -4.05 5.68
CA ASP A 94 2.73 -4.47 6.48
C ASP A 94 3.12 -4.53 7.96
N VAL A 95 2.14 -4.54 8.87
CA VAL A 95 2.40 -4.73 10.30
C VAL A 95 2.58 -6.22 10.66
N ASP A 96 2.00 -7.16 9.90
CA ASP A 96 2.15 -8.61 10.14
C ASP A 96 3.36 -9.20 9.41
N ILE A 97 4.49 -9.28 10.12
CA ILE A 97 5.73 -9.96 9.70
C ILE A 97 5.52 -11.41 9.22
N ARG A 98 4.47 -12.12 9.64
CA ARG A 98 4.20 -13.50 9.17
C ARG A 98 3.83 -13.56 7.69
N THR A 99 3.45 -12.42 7.11
CA THR A 99 3.13 -12.32 5.69
C THR A 99 4.31 -11.86 4.84
N SER A 100 5.29 -11.17 5.43
CA SER A 100 6.44 -10.59 4.70
C SER A 100 7.34 -11.62 4.05
N GLY A 101 7.54 -12.78 4.69
CA GLY A 101 8.32 -13.91 4.16
C GLY A 101 7.75 -14.55 2.88
N ARG A 102 6.63 -14.07 2.35
CA ARG A 102 6.06 -14.49 1.06
C ARG A 102 6.16 -13.43 -0.05
N TRP A 103 6.59 -12.20 0.28
CA TRP A 103 6.71 -11.14 -0.73
C TRP A 103 7.95 -11.35 -1.58
N ARG A 104 7.78 -11.27 -2.91
CA ARG A 104 8.88 -11.29 -3.89
C ARG A 104 8.99 -9.93 -4.58
N ALA A 105 8.97 -8.87 -3.78
CA ALA A 105 8.98 -7.49 -4.24
C ALA A 105 10.42 -7.00 -4.44
N THR A 106 10.74 -6.43 -5.60
CA THR A 106 12.09 -5.99 -6.01
C THR A 106 12.60 -4.77 -5.23
N GLY A 107 11.71 -4.01 -4.63
CA GLY A 107 12.02 -2.95 -3.65
C GLY A 107 12.30 -3.47 -2.25
N GLY A 108 12.08 -4.76 -1.99
CA GLY A 108 12.23 -5.39 -0.67
C GLY A 108 10.93 -5.44 0.14
N ALA A 109 11.09 -5.91 1.38
CA ALA A 109 10.01 -6.22 2.32
C ALA A 109 10.34 -5.62 3.69
N VAL A 110 9.40 -4.91 4.31
CA VAL A 110 9.56 -4.38 5.68
C VAL A 110 8.33 -4.65 6.53
N ALA A 111 8.52 -4.98 7.80
CA ALA A 111 7.45 -4.91 8.79
C ALA A 111 7.46 -3.52 9.43
N ALA A 112 6.36 -2.79 9.34
CA ALA A 112 6.27 -1.41 9.80
C ALA A 112 4.84 -1.04 10.20
N ASP A 113 4.72 -0.09 11.12
CA ASP A 113 3.47 0.64 11.34
C ASP A 113 3.32 1.72 10.26
N GLY A 114 2.15 1.82 9.64
CA GLY A 114 1.85 2.88 8.67
C GLY A 114 1.79 4.27 9.32
N GLU A 115 1.57 4.35 10.63
CA GLU A 115 1.57 5.59 11.41
C GLU A 115 2.99 6.05 11.82
N ALA A 116 4.04 5.28 11.48
CA ALA A 116 5.46 5.61 11.70
C ALA A 116 6.37 4.83 10.72
N LEU A 117 6.50 5.32 9.49
CA LEU A 117 7.18 4.61 8.40
C LEU A 117 8.72 4.71 8.49
N PRO A 118 9.47 3.59 8.43
CA PRO A 118 10.94 3.54 8.54
C PRO A 118 11.65 3.92 7.23
N PHE A 119 11.12 4.92 6.52
CA PHE A 119 11.66 5.43 5.26
C PHE A 119 12.01 6.92 5.39
N THR A 120 12.99 7.38 4.63
CA THR A 120 13.34 8.81 4.56
C THR A 120 12.27 9.63 3.83
N ARG A 121 12.33 10.96 3.97
CA ARG A 121 11.46 11.88 3.22
C ARG A 121 11.70 11.73 1.70
N SER A 122 10.67 11.87 0.88
CA SER A 122 10.76 11.81 -0.60
C SER A 122 11.35 10.51 -1.18
N SER A 123 11.18 9.39 -0.48
CA SER A 123 11.72 8.09 -0.90
C SER A 123 10.91 7.39 -2.00
N PHE A 124 9.61 7.68 -2.17
CA PHE A 124 8.72 7.03 -3.16
C PHE A 124 8.05 8.02 -4.11
N HIS A 125 7.80 7.58 -5.34
CA HIS A 125 7.04 8.34 -6.34
C HIS A 125 5.53 8.04 -6.22
N ALA A 126 5.19 6.85 -5.73
CA ALA A 126 3.83 6.52 -5.39
C ALA A 126 3.71 5.62 -4.15
N VAL A 127 2.61 5.76 -3.43
CA VAL A 127 2.20 4.86 -2.35
C VAL A 127 0.82 4.30 -2.66
N CYS A 128 0.64 3.00 -2.49
CA CYS A 128 -0.61 2.30 -2.73
C CYS A 128 -1.17 1.76 -1.41
N LEU A 129 -2.47 1.93 -1.18
CA LEU A 129 -3.21 1.34 -0.06
C LEU A 129 -4.44 0.63 -0.61
N VAL A 130 -4.58 -0.67 -0.36
CA VAL A 130 -5.70 -1.47 -0.89
C VAL A 130 -6.38 -2.18 0.26
N TYR A 131 -7.54 -1.68 0.68
CA TYR A 131 -8.33 -2.18 1.80
C TYR A 131 -7.55 -2.15 3.12
N VAL A 132 -7.04 -0.97 3.50
CA VAL A 132 -6.11 -0.78 4.64
C VAL A 132 -6.62 0.24 5.64
N LEU A 133 -7.11 1.40 5.20
CA LEU A 133 -7.40 2.54 6.10
C LEU A 133 -8.45 2.23 7.17
N HIS A 134 -9.37 1.30 6.89
CA HIS A 134 -10.40 0.92 7.85
C HIS A 134 -9.88 0.08 9.03
N HIS A 135 -8.61 -0.36 9.01
CA HIS A 135 -7.91 -1.00 10.12
C HIS A 135 -6.94 -0.07 10.87
N VAL A 136 -6.72 1.16 10.38
CA VAL A 136 -5.75 2.12 10.93
C VAL A 136 -6.37 2.88 12.10
N SER A 137 -5.58 3.17 13.14
CA SER A 137 -6.06 3.81 14.36
C SER A 137 -6.14 5.33 14.18
N ASP A 138 -5.07 5.92 13.63
CA ASP A 138 -5.02 7.31 13.17
C ASP A 138 -4.73 7.39 11.65
N PRO A 139 -5.80 7.36 10.83
CA PRO A 139 -5.72 7.57 9.38
C PRO A 139 -5.11 8.92 8.97
N ALA A 140 -5.19 9.96 9.81
CA ALA A 140 -4.62 11.27 9.49
C ALA A 140 -3.09 11.25 9.66
N ARG A 141 -2.62 10.64 10.76
CA ARG A 141 -1.19 10.39 10.99
C ARG A 141 -0.57 9.51 9.92
N LEU A 142 -1.25 8.42 9.53
CA LEU A 142 -0.78 7.59 8.41
C LEU A 142 -0.66 8.40 7.12
N LEU A 143 -1.66 9.23 6.78
CA LEU A 143 -1.59 10.03 5.56
C LEU A 143 -0.52 11.12 5.62
N ALA A 144 -0.20 11.65 6.80
CA ALA A 144 0.94 12.54 6.99
C ALA A 144 2.28 11.82 6.76
N GLU A 145 2.42 10.57 7.21
CA GLU A 145 3.59 9.73 6.91
C GLU A 145 3.69 9.38 5.41
N VAL A 146 2.56 9.05 4.77
CA VAL A 146 2.48 8.84 3.33
C VAL A 146 2.90 10.11 2.57
N ALA A 147 2.41 11.29 2.98
CA ALA A 147 2.86 12.56 2.43
C ALA A 147 4.37 12.74 2.63
N ARG A 148 4.90 12.50 3.83
CA ARG A 148 6.34 12.64 4.12
C ARG A 148 7.21 11.75 3.23
N VAL A 149 6.84 10.49 2.99
CA VAL A 149 7.67 9.56 2.18
C VAL A 149 7.50 9.74 0.67
N LEU A 150 6.48 10.47 0.21
CA LEU A 150 6.28 10.80 -1.20
C LEU A 150 7.20 11.94 -1.66
N THR A 151 7.65 11.87 -2.92
CA THR A 151 8.28 12.96 -3.66
C THR A 151 7.29 14.11 -3.91
N ALA A 152 7.80 15.30 -4.23
CA ALA A 152 7.00 16.51 -4.50
C ALA A 152 5.87 16.31 -5.55
N ASP A 153 6.17 15.56 -6.61
CA ASP A 153 5.22 15.24 -7.69
C ASP A 153 4.59 13.85 -7.53
N GLY A 154 4.73 13.28 -6.32
CA GLY A 154 4.28 11.94 -5.98
C GLY A 154 2.77 11.86 -5.68
N ARG A 155 2.24 10.63 -5.70
CA ARG A 155 0.82 10.37 -5.45
C ARG A 155 0.54 9.19 -4.52
N VAL A 156 -0.53 9.29 -3.76
CA VAL A 156 -1.12 8.14 -3.07
C VAL A 156 -2.32 7.61 -3.87
N VAL A 157 -2.43 6.29 -4.02
CA VAL A 157 -3.59 5.61 -4.62
C VAL A 157 -4.23 4.70 -3.57
N LEU A 158 -5.47 4.99 -3.22
CA LEU A 158 -6.24 4.25 -2.21
C LEU A 158 -7.43 3.54 -2.85
N VAL A 159 -7.61 2.26 -2.58
CA VAL A 159 -8.80 1.48 -2.95
C VAL A 159 -9.48 1.03 -1.67
N GLU A 160 -10.73 1.43 -1.46
CA GLU A 160 -11.47 1.19 -0.22
C GLU A 160 -12.93 0.75 -0.47
N PHE A 161 -13.53 0.14 0.56
CA PHE A 161 -14.96 -0.14 0.58
C PHE A 161 -15.75 1.13 0.96
N ASP A 162 -16.82 1.44 0.23
CA ASP A 162 -17.70 2.56 0.58
C ASP A 162 -18.49 2.23 1.85
N ALA A 163 -18.35 3.10 2.85
CA ALA A 163 -19.12 3.10 4.09
C ALA A 163 -20.65 3.16 3.91
N ALA A 164 -21.14 3.60 2.76
CA ALA A 164 -22.56 3.59 2.41
C ALA A 164 -23.05 2.25 1.81
N SER A 165 -22.16 1.29 1.54
CA SER A 165 -22.53 0.02 0.91
C SER A 165 -23.14 -0.99 1.90
N GLY A 166 -24.08 -1.81 1.42
CA GLY A 166 -24.66 -2.91 2.22
C GLY A 166 -23.63 -3.95 2.66
N LEU A 167 -22.55 -4.12 1.89
CA LEU A 167 -21.42 -4.98 2.28
C LEU A 167 -20.72 -4.46 3.55
N VAL A 168 -20.50 -3.14 3.65
CA VAL A 168 -19.94 -2.53 4.86
C VAL A 168 -20.94 -2.54 6.02
N ALA A 169 -22.25 -2.45 5.76
CA ALA A 169 -23.25 -2.64 6.80
C ALA A 169 -23.16 -4.05 7.43
N LEU A 170 -22.98 -5.10 6.61
CA LEU A 170 -22.73 -6.45 7.08
C LEU A 170 -21.39 -6.57 7.85
N PHE A 171 -20.30 -5.97 7.35
CA PHE A 171 -19.02 -5.97 8.07
C PHE A 171 -19.13 -5.26 9.43
N ARG A 172 -19.88 -4.16 9.53
CA ARG A 172 -20.15 -3.47 10.81
C ARG A 172 -20.96 -4.33 11.78
N LEU A 173 -21.93 -5.11 11.29
CA LEU A 173 -22.70 -6.04 12.11
C LEU A 173 -21.78 -7.14 12.70
N VAL A 174 -20.99 -7.80 11.85
CA VAL A 174 -20.03 -8.84 12.29
C VAL A 174 -18.96 -8.26 13.21
N ALA A 175 -18.48 -7.04 12.94
CA ALA A 175 -17.50 -6.36 13.78
C ALA A 175 -18.07 -6.04 15.19
N ARG A 176 -19.33 -5.58 15.28
CA ARG A 176 -20.03 -5.39 16.56
C ARG A 176 -20.12 -6.69 17.36
N LEU A 177 -20.54 -7.79 16.73
CA LEU A 177 -20.64 -9.11 17.38
C LEU A 177 -19.29 -9.67 17.84
N THR A 178 -18.18 -9.25 17.22
CA THR A 178 -16.81 -9.70 17.55
C THR A 178 -16.01 -8.66 18.34
N GLY A 179 -16.63 -7.59 18.82
CA GLY A 179 -15.96 -6.52 19.57
C GLY A 179 -14.95 -5.69 18.78
N ARG A 180 -14.85 -5.89 17.46
CA ARG A 180 -13.88 -5.19 16.59
C ARG A 180 -14.44 -3.83 16.17
N ARG A 181 -13.59 -2.80 16.17
CA ARG A 181 -13.89 -1.48 15.59
C ARG A 181 -13.10 -1.32 14.30
N CYS A 182 -13.79 -0.94 13.21
CA CYS A 182 -13.17 -0.63 11.91
C CYS A 182 -13.82 0.64 11.35
N ARG A 183 -13.00 1.55 10.81
CA ARG A 183 -13.43 2.88 10.37
C ARG A 183 -13.53 2.93 8.85
N PHE A 184 -14.70 2.56 8.32
CA PHE A 184 -14.96 2.71 6.88
C PHE A 184 -15.24 4.16 6.50
N PHE A 185 -14.90 4.52 5.26
CA PHE A 185 -15.02 5.88 4.70
C PHE A 185 -16.03 5.91 3.55
N THR A 186 -16.78 7.01 3.43
CA THR A 186 -17.44 7.37 2.16
C THR A 186 -16.43 8.08 1.24
N PRO A 187 -16.65 8.09 -0.08
CA PRO A 187 -15.83 8.85 -1.03
C PRO A 187 -15.57 10.31 -0.60
N ALA A 188 -16.61 11.02 -0.18
CA ALA A 188 -16.50 12.39 0.30
C ALA A 188 -15.63 12.50 1.56
N SER A 189 -15.83 11.62 2.55
CA SER A 189 -15.04 11.66 3.79
C SER A 189 -13.56 11.33 3.59
N LEU A 190 -13.22 10.45 2.64
CA LEU A 190 -11.81 10.18 2.31
C LEU A 190 -11.20 11.32 1.50
N GLY A 191 -11.96 11.94 0.59
CA GLY A 191 -11.55 13.17 -0.11
C GLY A 191 -11.22 14.30 0.88
N SER A 192 -12.11 14.59 1.83
CA SER A 192 -11.85 15.59 2.88
C SER A 192 -10.63 15.25 3.75
N LEU A 193 -10.39 13.97 4.04
CA LEU A 193 -9.23 13.53 4.80
C LEU A 193 -7.92 13.72 4.00
N LEU A 194 -7.94 13.46 2.70
CA LEU A 194 -6.79 13.71 1.81
C LEU A 194 -6.46 15.20 1.71
N VAL A 195 -7.46 16.09 1.57
CA VAL A 195 -7.25 17.55 1.59
C VAL A 195 -6.61 17.98 2.91
N ARG A 196 -7.09 17.47 4.05
CA ARG A 196 -6.51 17.76 5.37
C ARG A 196 -5.08 17.24 5.55
N ALA A 197 -4.68 16.23 4.78
CA ALA A 197 -3.31 15.71 4.75
C ALA A 197 -2.43 16.40 3.68
N GLY A 198 -2.92 17.46 3.02
CA GLY A 198 -2.17 18.24 2.03
C GLY A 198 -2.19 17.69 0.61
N PHE A 199 -3.09 16.74 0.29
CA PHE A 199 -3.23 16.20 -1.06
C PHE A 199 -4.35 16.88 -1.85
N HIS A 200 -4.20 16.90 -3.18
CA HIS A 200 -5.28 17.21 -4.12
C HIS A 200 -5.97 15.90 -4.56
N PRO A 201 -7.24 15.64 -4.18
CA PRO A 201 -7.89 14.35 -4.42
C PRO A 201 -8.72 14.28 -5.71
N ASP A 202 -8.54 13.21 -6.49
CA ASP A 202 -9.52 12.68 -7.46
C ASP A 202 -10.16 11.41 -6.85
N VAL A 203 -11.47 11.44 -6.57
CA VAL A 203 -12.17 10.32 -5.94
C VAL A 203 -13.28 9.82 -6.86
N ARG A 204 -13.23 8.53 -7.22
CA ARG A 204 -14.18 7.91 -8.15
C ARG A 204 -14.73 6.60 -7.62
N ARG A 205 -16.04 6.42 -7.73
CA ARG A 205 -16.71 5.14 -7.45
C ARG A 205 -16.29 4.11 -8.50
N LEU A 206 -15.94 2.91 -8.06
CA LEU A 206 -15.63 1.78 -8.94
C LEU A 206 -16.88 0.92 -9.17
N ASP A 207 -17.73 0.80 -8.16
CA ASP A 207 -19.07 0.22 -8.21
C ASP A 207 -19.91 0.62 -6.97
N ARG A 208 -20.94 -0.18 -6.64
CA ARG A 208 -21.82 0.02 -5.47
C ARG A 208 -21.16 -0.28 -4.11
N ALA A 209 -20.01 -0.95 -4.08
CA ALA A 209 -19.33 -1.41 -2.87
C ALA A 209 -17.93 -0.81 -2.70
N THR A 210 -17.26 -0.41 -3.78
CA THR A 210 -15.86 0.02 -3.77
C THR A 210 -15.62 1.33 -4.51
N PHE A 211 -14.59 2.05 -4.10
CA PHE A 211 -14.15 3.29 -4.73
C PHE A 211 -12.62 3.42 -4.70
N VAL A 212 -12.10 4.31 -5.55
CA VAL A 212 -10.68 4.70 -5.57
C VAL A 212 -10.57 6.19 -5.24
N ALA A 213 -9.54 6.54 -4.47
CA ALA A 213 -9.12 7.92 -4.25
C ALA A 213 -7.64 8.05 -4.64
N VAL A 214 -7.30 9.05 -5.44
CA VAL A 214 -5.92 9.40 -5.80
C VAL A 214 -5.62 10.76 -5.20
N GLY A 215 -4.63 10.86 -4.31
CA GLY A 215 -4.14 12.12 -3.77
C GLY A 215 -2.81 12.50 -4.39
N GLN A 216 -2.72 13.64 -5.07
CA GLN A 216 -1.45 14.18 -5.58
C GLN A 216 -0.83 15.16 -4.57
N GLN A 217 0.49 15.13 -4.34
CA GLN A 217 1.17 16.08 -3.44
C GLN A 217 1.12 17.53 -3.95
N ARG A 218 1.21 17.70 -5.26
CA ARG A 218 1.00 18.97 -5.97
C ARG A 218 -0.25 18.87 -6.81
N ALA A 219 -0.96 19.98 -6.99
CA ALA A 219 -1.94 20.07 -8.06
C ALA A 219 -1.22 19.83 -9.39
N ALA A 220 -1.81 19.01 -10.27
CA ALA A 220 -1.35 18.95 -11.65
C ALA A 220 -1.40 20.37 -12.24
N THR A 221 -0.24 20.95 -12.52
CA THR A 221 -0.16 22.18 -13.30
C THR A 221 -0.76 21.87 -14.66
N VAL A 222 -1.93 22.43 -14.93
CA VAL A 222 -2.52 22.38 -16.27
C VAL A 222 -1.60 23.22 -17.16
N SER A 223 -0.76 22.56 -17.96
CA SER A 223 -0.01 23.21 -19.03
C SER A 223 -0.99 23.72 -20.07
N GLY A 224 -1.52 24.92 -19.82
CA GLY A 224 -2.30 25.69 -20.78
C GLY A 224 -1.35 26.30 -21.81
N GLU A 225 -0.88 25.49 -22.76
CA GLU A 225 -0.44 26.03 -24.04
C GLU A 225 -1.70 26.40 -24.83
N ILE A 226 -2.11 27.66 -24.68
CA ILE A 226 -2.94 28.32 -25.69
C ILE A 226 -1.98 28.67 -26.83
N SER A 227 -2.24 28.09 -27.99
CA SER A 227 -1.66 28.49 -29.27
C SER A 227 -2.73 29.12 -30.15
#